data_AF-A0A920QKM9-F1
#
_entry.id   AF-A0A920QKM9-F1
#
_cell.length_a   1.000
_cell.length_b   1.000
_cell.length_c   1.000
_cell.angle_alpha   90.00
_cell.angle_beta   90.00
_cell.angle_gamma   90.00
#
_symmetry.space_group_name_H-M   'P 1'
#
loop_
_entity.id
_entity.type
_entity.pdbx_description
1 polymer ?
#
loop_
_entity_poly.entity_id
_entity_poly.type
_entity_poly.pdbx_seq_one_letter_code
_entity_poly.pdbx_strand_id
1 'polypeptide(L)'
;MYKSHKKNKNFSPVPAVYLHIPFCRKICPFCSFAVCKDNSDLHSKYITGMLKEISMIVEEIKGKNQKESVLQKYNGHRLLESIYVGGGTPSRLSIPELSKLLLRVREI
;
A
#
# COMPACT_ATOMS: atom_id res chain seq x y z
N MET A 1 6.21 15.35 -31.78
CA MET A 1 4.85 15.68 -31.29
C MET A 1 4.26 14.46 -30.57
N TYR A 2 4.57 14.28 -29.29
CA TYR A 2 3.88 13.27 -28.46
C TYR A 2 2.47 13.80 -28.17
N LYS A 3 1.45 13.23 -28.83
CA LYS A 3 0.06 13.51 -28.52
C LYS A 3 -0.24 12.94 -27.14
N SER A 4 -0.22 13.80 -26.13
CA SER A 4 -0.68 13.46 -24.78
C SER A 4 -2.18 13.16 -24.86
N HIS A 5 -2.55 11.89 -24.90
CA HIS A 5 -3.92 11.46 -24.68
C HIS A 5 -4.27 11.74 -23.21
N LYS A 6 -4.64 12.99 -22.91
CA LYS A 6 -5.33 13.35 -21.66
C LYS A 6 -6.71 12.70 -21.66
N LYS A 7 -6.77 11.43 -21.31
CA LYS A 7 -8.01 10.82 -20.85
C LYS A 7 -8.31 11.47 -19.49
N ASN A 8 -9.41 12.21 -19.40
CA ASN A 8 -9.96 12.71 -18.14
C ASN A 8 -10.28 11.50 -17.24
N LYS A 9 -9.30 11.02 -16.48
CA LYS A 9 -9.48 9.99 -15.47
C LYS A 9 -9.53 10.70 -14.13
N ASN A 10 -10.70 10.68 -13.49
CA ASN A 10 -10.84 11.15 -12.12
C ASN A 10 -10.30 10.06 -11.19
N PHE A 11 -9.05 10.20 -10.78
CA PHE A 11 -8.32 9.27 -9.92
C PHE A 11 -8.76 9.34 -8.46
N SER A 12 -8.48 8.27 -7.69
CA SER A 12 -8.69 8.26 -6.24
C SER A 12 -8.04 9.49 -5.59
N PRO A 13 -8.66 10.12 -4.56
CA PRO A 13 -8.01 11.16 -3.77
C PRO A 13 -6.69 10.69 -3.14
N VAL A 14 -6.49 9.38 -3.04
CA VAL A 14 -5.19 8.76 -2.76
C VAL A 14 -4.69 8.11 -4.05
N PRO A 15 -3.85 8.78 -4.85
CA PRO A 15 -3.39 8.23 -6.13
C PRO A 15 -2.33 7.12 -5.94
N ALA A 16 -1.62 7.10 -4.82
CA ALA A 16 -0.51 6.17 -4.60
C ALA A 16 -0.40 5.73 -3.14
N VAL A 17 0.12 4.52 -2.93
CA VAL A 17 0.40 3.93 -1.60
C VAL A 17 1.85 3.45 -1.55
N TYR A 18 2.54 3.73 -0.44
CA TYR A 18 3.84 3.13 -0.11
C TYR A 18 3.67 2.14 1.04
N LEU A 19 3.99 0.87 0.79
CA LEU A 19 4.06 -0.18 1.79
C LEU A 19 5.51 -0.36 2.24
N HIS A 20 5.79 0.06 3.46
CA HIS A 20 7.09 -0.19 4.08
C HIS A 20 7.15 -1.64 4.59
N ILE A 21 8.22 -2.36 4.31
CA ILE A 21 8.49 -3.71 4.81
C ILE A 21 9.87 -3.68 5.50
N PRO A 22 9.96 -3.69 6.83
CA PRO A 22 11.20 -3.38 7.55
C PRO A 22 12.17 -4.56 7.65
N PHE A 23 11.83 -5.74 7.12
CA PHE A 23 12.61 -6.96 7.39
C PHE A 23 13.83 -7.10 6.49
N CYS A 24 15.00 -7.27 7.10
CA CYS A 24 16.26 -7.55 6.42
C CYS A 24 16.92 -8.81 6.98
N ARG A 25 17.43 -9.69 6.11
CA ARG A 25 18.28 -10.82 6.55
C ARG A 25 19.54 -10.32 7.28
N LYS A 26 20.14 -9.25 6.75
CA LYS A 26 21.25 -8.51 7.33
C LYS A 26 21.04 -7.02 7.04
N ILE A 27 21.30 -6.18 8.04
CA ILE A 27 21.23 -4.72 7.87
C ILE A 27 22.57 -4.25 7.30
N CYS A 28 22.53 -3.57 6.16
CA CYS A 28 23.72 -3.00 5.53
C CYS A 28 24.22 -1.79 6.34
N PRO A 29 25.54 -1.59 6.50
CA PRO A 29 26.08 -0.45 7.25
C PRO A 29 25.68 0.93 6.69
N PHE A 30 25.35 0.99 5.40
CA PHE A 30 24.92 2.21 4.71
C PHE A 30 23.38 2.35 4.62
N CYS A 31 22.61 1.42 5.19
CA CYS A 31 21.15 1.45 5.08
C CYS A 31 20.57 2.60 5.90
N SER A 32 19.82 3.50 5.25
CA SER A 32 19.13 4.62 5.90
C SER A 32 17.62 4.37 6.14
N PHE A 33 17.11 3.20 5.76
CA PHE A 33 15.71 2.84 6.02
C PHE A 33 15.48 2.41 7.46
N ALA A 34 14.27 2.62 7.97
CA ALA A 34 13.82 2.13 9.27
C ALA A 34 13.59 0.61 9.24
N VAL A 35 14.66 -0.17 9.34
CA VAL A 35 14.64 -1.64 9.17
C VAL A 35 15.01 -2.39 10.44
N CYS A 36 14.62 -3.66 10.51
CA CYS A 36 14.97 -4.59 11.57
C CYS A 36 15.52 -5.90 11.01
N LYS A 37 16.23 -6.65 11.85
CA LYS A 37 16.67 -8.00 11.50
C LYS A 37 15.46 -8.91 11.43
N ASP A 38 15.42 -9.70 10.37
CA ASP A 38 14.30 -10.58 10.08
C ASP A 38 14.07 -11.63 11.18
N ASN A 39 12.81 -11.76 11.60
CA ASN A 39 12.33 -12.70 12.61
C ASN A 39 10.88 -13.09 12.26
N SER A 40 10.62 -14.39 12.10
CA SER A 40 9.31 -14.93 11.75
C SER A 40 8.19 -14.49 12.71
N ASP A 41 8.49 -14.37 13.99
CA ASP A 41 7.49 -13.99 15.01
C ASP A 41 7.04 -12.52 14.86
N LEU A 42 7.88 -11.69 14.24
CA LEU A 42 7.57 -10.30 13.97
C LEU A 42 6.69 -10.13 12.73
N HIS A 43 6.70 -11.07 11.78
CA HIS A 43 5.93 -10.95 10.54
C HIS A 43 4.44 -10.89 10.84
N SER A 44 3.92 -11.87 11.59
CA SER A 44 2.50 -11.92 11.92
C SER A 44 2.04 -10.64 12.64
N LYS A 45 2.81 -10.18 13.65
CA LYS A 45 2.51 -8.94 14.38
C LYS A 45 2.52 -7.71 13.48
N TYR A 46 3.51 -7.62 12.59
CA TYR A 46 3.65 -6.52 11.65
C TYR A 46 2.51 -6.48 10.64
N ILE A 47 2.16 -7.64 10.05
CA ILE A 47 1.05 -7.76 9.10
C ILE A 47 -0.27 -7.38 9.78
N THR A 48 -0.53 -7.87 11.00
CA THR A 48 -1.73 -7.49 11.75
C THR A 48 -1.77 -5.98 12.03
N GLY A 49 -0.64 -5.38 12.40
CA GLY A 49 -0.51 -3.94 12.60
C GLY A 49 -0.81 -3.13 11.33
N MET A 50 -0.16 -3.48 10.21
CA MET A 50 -0.38 -2.81 8.93
C MET A 50 -1.82 -2.97 8.42
N LEU A 51 -2.43 -4.15 8.59
CA LEU A 51 -3.84 -4.35 8.21
C LEU A 51 -4.77 -3.43 9.02
N LYS A 52 -4.48 -3.22 10.31
CA LYS A 52 -5.22 -2.27 11.15
C LYS A 52 -5.01 -0.83 10.67
N GLU A 53 -3.78 -0.44 10.37
CA GLU A 53 -3.47 0.90 9.86
C GLU A 53 -4.18 1.19 8.53
N ILE A 54 -4.08 0.27 7.56
CA ILE A 54 -4.81 0.39 6.28
C ILE A 54 -6.31 0.49 6.54
N SER A 55 -6.85 -0.26 7.52
CA SER A 55 -8.27 -0.16 7.86
C SER A 55 -8.67 1.22 8.37
N MET A 56 -7.85 1.83 9.21
CA MET A 56 -8.11 3.19 9.71
C MET A 56 -8.09 4.22 8.57
N ILE A 57 -7.14 4.08 7.64
CA ILE A 57 -7.04 4.93 6.45
C ILE A 57 -8.30 4.78 5.57
N VAL A 58 -8.75 3.55 5.32
CA VAL A 58 -9.95 3.28 4.53
C VAL A 58 -11.19 3.93 5.14
N GLU A 59 -11.38 3.83 6.45
CA GLU A 59 -12.52 4.44 7.12
C GLU A 59 -12.47 5.97 7.12
N GLU A 60 -11.28 6.56 7.32
CA GLU A 60 -11.07 8.00 7.21
C GLU A 60 -11.43 8.53 5.81
N ILE A 61 -11.00 7.79 4.78
CA ILE A 61 -11.23 8.13 3.38
C ILE A 61 -12.71 8.00 3.02
N LYS A 62 -13.41 6.98 3.51
CA LYS A 62 -14.87 6.84 3.32
C LYS A 62 -15.64 7.98 3.99
N GLY A 63 -15.26 8.35 5.22
CA GLY A 63 -15.90 9.43 5.98
C GLY A 63 -15.78 10.82 5.33
N LYS A 64 -14.67 11.09 4.62
CA LYS A 64 -14.42 12.38 3.96
C LYS A 64 -15.11 12.53 2.59
N ASN A 65 -15.45 11.43 1.91
CA ASN A 65 -15.89 11.45 0.52
C ASN A 65 -17.42 11.35 0.37
N GLN A 66 -18.14 12.40 0.76
CA GLN A 66 -19.58 12.53 0.47
C GLN A 66 -19.87 12.89 -1.00
N LYS A 67 -18.84 13.23 -1.81
CA LYS A 67 -18.93 13.50 -3.27
C LYS A 67 -18.41 12.33 -4.11
N GLU A 68 -18.78 11.11 -3.73
CA GLU A 68 -18.35 9.82 -4.31
C GLU A 68 -18.74 9.66 -5.80
N SER A 69 -19.71 10.43 -6.31
CA SER A 69 -20.39 10.19 -7.60
C SER A 69 -19.56 10.45 -8.86
N VAL A 70 -18.33 10.99 -8.76
CA VAL A 70 -17.53 11.43 -9.91
C VAL A 70 -16.21 10.65 -10.08
N LEU A 71 -15.87 9.78 -9.12
CA LEU A 71 -14.62 9.02 -9.11
C LEU A 71 -14.72 7.73 -9.92
N GLN A 72 -13.68 7.43 -10.71
CA GLN A 72 -13.63 6.20 -11.49
C GLN A 72 -13.43 5.00 -10.55
N LYS A 73 -14.35 4.04 -10.62
CA LYS A 73 -14.25 2.76 -9.90
C LYS A 73 -13.96 1.62 -10.87
N TYR A 74 -13.15 0.67 -10.44
CA TYR A 74 -12.91 -0.60 -11.13
C TYR A 74 -13.29 -1.74 -10.18
N ASN A 75 -14.23 -2.60 -10.60
CA ASN A 75 -14.82 -3.65 -9.77
C ASN A 75 -15.32 -3.13 -8.40
N GLY A 76 -15.90 -1.92 -8.36
CA GLY A 76 -16.41 -1.30 -7.13
C GLY A 76 -15.35 -0.62 -6.25
N HIS A 77 -14.06 -0.74 -6.58
CA HIS A 77 -12.95 -0.13 -5.85
C HIS A 77 -12.46 1.14 -6.53
N ARG A 78 -11.94 2.10 -5.76
CA ARG A 78 -11.32 3.30 -6.33
C ARG A 78 -10.02 2.93 -7.04
N LEU A 79 -9.72 3.65 -8.10
CA LEU A 79 -8.51 3.39 -8.88
C LEU A 79 -7.30 4.01 -8.18
N LEU A 80 -6.46 3.18 -7.54
CA LEU A 80 -5.08 3.52 -7.20
C LEU A 80 -4.23 3.53 -8.47
N GLU A 81 -3.41 4.57 -8.66
CA GLU A 81 -2.50 4.65 -9.81
C GLU A 81 -1.25 3.80 -9.62
N SER A 82 -0.72 3.78 -8.39
CA SER A 82 0.55 3.09 -8.11
C SER A 82 0.62 2.55 -6.68
N ILE A 83 1.32 1.43 -6.53
CA ILE A 83 1.69 0.87 -5.23
C ILE A 83 3.20 0.67 -5.24
N TYR A 84 3.89 1.27 -4.28
CA TYR A 84 5.31 1.10 -4.05
C TYR A 84 5.50 0.20 -2.85
N VAL A 85 6.34 -0.83 -2.97
CA VAL A 85 6.67 -1.72 -1.86
C VAL A 85 8.18 -1.65 -1.65
N GLY A 86 8.62 -1.23 -0.46
CA GLY A 86 10.03 -0.95 -0.19
C GLY A 86 10.39 -1.01 1.28
N GLY A 87 11.54 -0.46 1.66
CA GLY A 87 12.05 -0.45 3.03
C GLY A 87 13.28 -1.34 3.15
N GLY A 88 13.18 -2.40 3.94
CA GLY A 88 14.18 -3.45 4.02
C GLY A 88 14.16 -4.32 2.77
N THR A 89 13.73 -5.55 2.90
CA THR A 89 13.67 -6.51 1.80
C THR A 89 12.24 -7.01 1.66
N PRO A 90 11.39 -6.39 0.82
CA PRO A 90 10.00 -6.78 0.65
C PRO A 90 9.77 -8.27 0.37
N SER A 91 10.71 -8.91 -0.35
CA SER A 91 10.69 -10.34 -0.64
C SER A 91 10.95 -11.25 0.56
N ARG A 92 11.11 -10.69 1.77
CA ARG A 92 11.07 -11.46 3.02
C ARG A 92 9.67 -11.85 3.42
N LEU A 93 8.64 -11.10 3.00
CA LEU A 93 7.26 -11.55 3.16
C LEU A 93 6.96 -12.72 2.22
N SER A 94 6.22 -13.68 2.73
CA SER A 94 5.65 -14.74 1.92
C SER A 94 4.56 -14.20 0.99
N ILE A 95 4.27 -14.93 -0.10
CA ILE A 95 3.20 -14.58 -1.04
C ILE A 95 1.83 -14.42 -0.35
N PRO A 96 1.43 -15.31 0.60
CA PRO A 96 0.20 -15.11 1.35
C PRO A 96 0.16 -13.81 2.18
N GLU A 97 1.28 -13.42 2.79
CA GLU A 97 1.35 -12.19 3.59
C GLU A 97 1.25 -10.94 2.71
N LEU A 98 2.01 -10.90 1.61
CA LEU A 98 1.92 -9.79 0.66
C LEU A 98 0.51 -9.70 0.04
N SER A 99 -0.09 -10.84 -0.29
CA SER A 99 -1.45 -10.90 -0.82
C SER A 99 -2.48 -10.31 0.14
N LYS A 100 -2.39 -10.61 1.44
CA LYS A 100 -3.29 -10.04 2.47
C LYS A 100 -3.21 -8.51 2.48
N LEU A 101 -2.00 -7.96 2.42
CA LEU A 101 -1.79 -6.50 2.40
C LEU A 101 -2.38 -5.87 1.13
N LEU A 102 -2.08 -6.42 -0.04
CA LEU A 102 -2.56 -5.88 -1.32
C LEU A 102 -4.09 -5.95 -1.46
N LEU A 103 -4.71 -7.02 -0.96
CA LEU A 103 -6.17 -7.13 -0.90
C LEU A 103 -6.77 -6.04 -0.01
N ARG A 104 -6.14 -5.74 1.13
CA ARG A 104 -6.61 -4.68 2.02
C ARG A 104 -6.41 -3.28 1.42
N VAL A 105 -5.27 -3.04 0.77
CA VAL A 105 -4.96 -1.77 0.08
C VAL A 105 -5.95 -1.48 -1.05
N ARG A 106 -6.49 -2.50 -1.71
CA ARG A 106 -7.53 -2.34 -2.75
C ARG A 106 -8.81 -1.66 -2.23
N GLU A 107 -9.03 -1.63 -0.92
CA GLU A 107 -10.20 -0.97 -0.32
C GLU A 107 -10.01 0.53 -0.06
N ILE A 108 -8.81 1.08 -0.27
CA ILE A 108 -8.52 2.53 -0.24
C ILE A 108 -9.18 3.22 -1.43
#